data_AF-A0A1S2YFQ2-F1
#
_entry.id   AF-A0A1S2YFQ2-F1
#
_cell.length_a   1.000
_cell.length_b   1.000
_cell.length_c   1.000
_cell.angle_alpha   90.00
_cell.angle_beta   90.00
_cell.angle_gamma   90.00
#
_symmetry.space_group_name_H-M   'P 1'
#
loop_
_entity.id
_entity.type
_entity.pdbx_description
1 polymer ?
#
loop_
_entity_poly.entity_id
_entity_poly.type
_entity_poly.pdbx_seq_one_letter_code
_entity_poly.pdbx_strand_id
1 'polypeptide(L)'
;MRKHTAQACVAAVVSVFLLMKLSPPIPQPQKYHDFADKREFFGIPNALNVISNFPFIIIGLIGLMLCHHRNYFNFSLQGELWGWTCFYAAVTSVGFGSSYYHLGPNDNGLVWDRLPMSVAFASLMAILIIERIDVKIGTISIFPLIMAAMISSVYWRLFGDIRPYLLVQTVSCMAIPLMALLLPPMYTHSTYWLWAAGFYPLAMLQETADRLIYAATFHTVSGHTLKHLSAAMVPLILTVMLAKRSVYLERLAHAKSA
;
A
#
# COMPACT_ATOMS: atom_id res chain seq x y z
N MET A 1 -14.84 27.52 2.87
CA MET A 1 -14.10 26.30 2.47
C MET A 1 -14.62 25.02 3.14
N ARG A 2 -14.66 24.87 4.47
CA ARG A 2 -15.10 23.62 5.15
C ARG A 2 -16.45 23.03 4.69
N LYS A 3 -17.47 23.86 4.44
CA LYS A 3 -18.79 23.37 3.97
C LYS A 3 -18.74 22.74 2.57
N HIS A 4 -18.00 23.34 1.63
CA HIS A 4 -17.87 22.82 0.27
C HIS A 4 -17.05 21.54 0.22
N THR A 5 -16.01 21.42 1.06
CA THR A 5 -15.22 20.19 1.21
C THR A 5 -16.06 19.06 1.80
N ALA A 6 -16.87 19.33 2.82
CA ALA A 6 -17.77 18.33 3.40
C ALA A 6 -18.84 17.87 2.39
N GLN A 7 -19.43 18.80 1.63
CA GLN A 7 -20.37 18.49 0.56
C GLN A 7 -19.75 17.63 -0.54
N ALA A 8 -18.50 17.93 -0.94
CA ALA A 8 -17.77 17.14 -1.92
C ALA A 8 -17.48 15.71 -1.42
N CYS A 9 -17.07 15.56 -0.16
CA CYS A 9 -16.85 14.23 0.45
C CYS A 9 -18.16 13.42 0.51
N VAL A 10 -19.27 14.05 0.93
CA VAL A 10 -20.59 13.39 0.96
C VAL A 10 -21.01 12.98 -0.45
N ALA A 11 -20.87 13.87 -1.43
CA ALA A 11 -21.18 13.56 -2.82
C ALA A 11 -20.35 12.38 -3.34
N ALA A 12 -19.03 12.36 -3.07
CA ALA A 12 -18.16 11.26 -3.47
C ALA A 12 -18.58 9.92 -2.84
N VAL A 13 -18.88 9.91 -1.54
CA VAL A 13 -19.37 8.70 -0.85
C VAL A 13 -20.70 8.22 -1.43
N VAL A 14 -21.64 9.14 -1.67
CA VAL A 14 -22.94 8.81 -2.29
C VAL A 14 -22.75 8.28 -3.70
N SER A 15 -21.88 8.89 -4.52
CA SER A 15 -21.57 8.42 -5.87
C SER A 15 -20.96 7.02 -5.87
N VAL A 16 -19.99 6.75 -4.99
CA VAL A 16 -19.42 5.40 -4.82
C VAL A 16 -20.49 4.40 -4.42
N PHE A 17 -21.33 4.74 -3.44
CA PHE A 17 -22.41 3.88 -2.97
C PHE A 17 -23.42 3.57 -4.09
N LEU A 18 -23.81 4.59 -4.86
CA LEU A 18 -24.69 4.42 -6.02
C LEU A 18 -24.05 3.54 -7.09
N LEU A 19 -22.76 3.76 -7.42
CA LEU A 19 -22.02 2.91 -8.36
C LEU A 19 -22.00 1.45 -7.90
N MET A 20 -21.77 1.19 -6.61
CA MET A 20 -21.78 -0.16 -6.05
C MET A 20 -23.16 -0.82 -6.11
N LYS A 21 -24.24 -0.05 -5.89
CA LYS A 21 -25.62 -0.55 -5.93
C LYS A 21 -26.10 -0.82 -7.35
N LEU A 22 -25.68 0.02 -8.31
CA LEU A 22 -26.16 0.00 -9.69
C LEU A 22 -25.35 -0.94 -10.60
N SER A 23 -24.10 -1.26 -10.25
CA SER A 23 -23.29 -2.23 -11.01
C SER A 23 -23.38 -3.63 -10.37
N PRO A 24 -23.27 -4.70 -11.17
CA PRO A 24 -23.22 -6.06 -10.64
C PRO A 24 -21.93 -6.27 -9.82
N PRO A 25 -21.95 -7.15 -8.80
CA PRO A 25 -20.75 -7.62 -8.12
C PRO A 25 -19.70 -8.13 -9.09
N ILE A 26 -18.43 -7.82 -8.83
CA ILE A 26 -17.32 -8.31 -9.66
C ILE A 26 -16.68 -9.49 -8.91
N PRO A 27 -16.82 -10.73 -9.42
CA PRO A 27 -16.18 -11.89 -8.81
C PRO A 27 -14.66 -11.81 -8.98
N GLN A 28 -13.93 -12.49 -8.08
CA GLN A 28 -12.49 -12.70 -8.26
C GLN A 28 -12.24 -13.52 -9.52
N PRO A 29 -11.50 -13.00 -10.52
CA PRO A 29 -11.11 -13.81 -11.66
C PRO A 29 -10.21 -14.97 -11.21
N GLN A 30 -10.62 -16.21 -11.44
CA GLN A 30 -9.85 -17.38 -10.99
C GLN A 30 -8.51 -17.54 -11.74
N LYS A 31 -8.43 -17.00 -12.97
CA LYS A 31 -7.17 -16.87 -13.73
C LYS A 31 -6.10 -16.06 -12.98
N TYR A 32 -6.48 -15.28 -11.97
CA TYR A 32 -5.55 -14.54 -11.12
C TYR A 32 -4.60 -15.44 -10.32
N HIS A 33 -4.98 -16.70 -10.09
CA HIS A 33 -4.15 -17.69 -9.42
C HIS A 33 -3.21 -18.44 -10.39
N ASP A 34 -3.39 -18.26 -11.70
CA ASP A 34 -2.69 -19.02 -12.73
C ASP A 34 -1.44 -18.29 -13.23
N PHE A 35 -0.38 -18.34 -12.40
CA PHE A 35 0.92 -17.71 -12.69
C PHE A 35 1.67 -18.38 -13.85
N ALA A 36 2.49 -17.59 -14.53
CA ALA A 36 3.35 -18.06 -15.63
C ALA A 36 4.44 -19.02 -15.15
N ASP A 37 5.13 -18.65 -14.07
CA ASP A 37 6.16 -19.48 -13.46
C ASP A 37 5.59 -20.29 -12.31
N LYS A 38 5.57 -21.62 -12.51
CA LYS A 38 5.09 -22.62 -11.56
C LYS A 38 6.20 -23.55 -11.08
N ARG A 39 7.46 -23.23 -11.40
CA ARG A 39 8.60 -24.11 -11.10
C ARG A 39 8.75 -24.27 -9.59
N GLU A 40 9.16 -25.48 -9.23
CA GLU A 40 9.52 -25.82 -7.87
C GLU A 40 11.04 -25.74 -7.70
N PHE A 41 11.49 -25.08 -6.64
CA PHE A 41 12.90 -25.09 -6.24
C PHE A 41 12.98 -25.49 -4.76
N PHE A 42 13.85 -26.45 -4.44
CA PHE A 42 14.07 -26.91 -3.05
C PHE A 42 12.78 -27.34 -2.31
N GLY A 43 11.81 -27.94 -3.02
CA GLY A 43 10.52 -28.35 -2.43
C GLY A 43 9.50 -27.22 -2.26
N ILE A 44 9.79 -26.00 -2.75
CA ILE A 44 8.90 -24.84 -2.67
C ILE A 44 8.16 -24.68 -4.01
N PRO A 45 6.83 -24.90 -4.08
CA PRO A 45 6.06 -24.66 -5.29
C PRO A 45 5.99 -23.16 -5.61
N ASN A 46 5.91 -22.81 -6.90
CA ASN A 46 5.94 -21.41 -7.37
C ASN A 46 7.11 -20.61 -6.74
N ALA A 47 8.28 -21.25 -6.60
CA ALA A 47 9.34 -20.82 -5.69
C ALA A 47 9.76 -19.35 -5.87
N LEU A 48 9.89 -18.87 -7.12
CA LEU A 48 10.28 -17.47 -7.34
C LEU A 48 9.20 -16.48 -6.92
N ASN A 49 7.92 -16.82 -7.00
CA ASN A 49 6.82 -15.98 -6.49
C ASN A 49 6.80 -15.97 -4.96
N VAL A 50 7.19 -17.07 -4.30
CA VAL A 50 7.33 -17.13 -2.83
C VAL A 50 8.56 -16.32 -2.37
N ILE A 51 9.73 -16.60 -2.92
CA ILE A 51 11.01 -16.03 -2.46
C ILE A 51 11.09 -14.51 -2.74
N SER A 52 10.50 -14.04 -3.84
CA SER A 52 10.50 -12.61 -4.18
C SER A 52 9.71 -11.72 -3.19
N ASN A 53 9.02 -12.31 -2.21
CA ASN A 53 8.38 -11.58 -1.12
C ASN A 53 9.29 -11.30 0.09
N PHE A 54 10.45 -11.95 0.19
CA PHE A 54 11.42 -11.73 1.28
C PHE A 54 11.85 -10.27 1.46
N PRO A 55 12.07 -9.48 0.38
CA PRO A 55 12.38 -8.06 0.53
C PRO A 55 11.35 -7.30 1.37
N PHE A 56 10.05 -7.58 1.24
CA PHE A 56 9.03 -6.94 2.08
C PHE A 56 9.24 -7.23 3.57
N ILE A 57 9.56 -8.47 3.92
CA ILE A 57 9.82 -8.87 5.32
C ILE A 57 11.04 -8.11 5.85
N ILE A 58 12.14 -8.10 5.11
CA ILE A 58 13.38 -7.44 5.53
C ILE A 58 13.17 -5.93 5.71
N ILE A 59 12.60 -5.27 4.70
CA ILE A 59 12.38 -3.82 4.73
C ILE A 59 11.36 -3.45 5.81
N GLY A 60 10.29 -4.25 5.96
CA GLY A 60 9.27 -4.07 6.99
C GLY A 60 9.85 -4.16 8.40
N LEU A 61 10.66 -5.18 8.70
CA LEU A 61 11.29 -5.35 10.02
C LEU A 61 12.30 -4.24 10.32
N ILE A 62 13.13 -3.87 9.35
CA ILE A 62 14.08 -2.75 9.50
C ILE A 62 13.31 -1.45 9.76
N GLY A 63 12.26 -1.17 8.98
CA GLY A 63 11.42 0.00 9.15
C GLY A 63 10.75 0.07 10.52
N LEU A 64 10.20 -1.06 11.01
CA LEU A 64 9.65 -1.17 12.37
C LEU A 64 10.70 -0.86 13.44
N MET A 65 11.88 -1.47 13.33
CA MET A 65 12.98 -1.24 14.27
C MET A 65 13.37 0.24 14.32
N LEU A 66 13.56 0.85 13.14
CA LEU A 66 13.98 2.25 13.01
C LEU A 66 12.90 3.24 13.44
N CYS A 67 11.61 2.92 13.30
CA CYS A 67 10.52 3.76 13.81
C CYS A 67 10.63 3.97 15.32
N HIS A 68 11.05 2.95 16.06
CA HIS A 68 11.12 2.97 17.52
C HIS A 68 12.55 3.18 18.06
N HIS A 69 13.57 3.26 17.19
CA HIS A 69 14.95 3.45 17.61
C HIS A 69 15.32 4.93 17.69
N ARG A 70 15.42 5.48 18.92
CA ARG A 70 16.00 6.81 19.22
C ARG A 70 15.53 7.95 18.30
N ASN A 71 14.27 7.90 17.85
CA ASN A 71 13.68 8.81 16.87
C ASN A 71 14.50 8.97 15.56
N TYR A 72 15.06 7.87 15.05
CA TYR A 72 15.94 7.86 13.87
C TYR A 72 15.30 8.51 12.63
N PHE A 73 13.99 8.33 12.42
CA PHE A 73 13.25 8.91 11.30
C PHE A 73 12.79 10.37 11.51
N ASN A 74 13.25 11.02 12.60
CA ASN A 74 12.92 12.39 12.95
C ASN A 74 11.41 12.67 12.92
N PHE A 75 10.60 11.77 13.52
CA PHE A 75 9.16 12.01 13.66
C PHE A 75 8.94 13.21 14.57
N SER A 76 8.11 14.14 14.10
CA SER A 76 7.77 15.35 14.86
C SER A 76 6.43 15.22 15.58
N LEU A 77 5.60 14.26 15.15
CA LEU A 77 4.23 14.08 15.61
C LEU A 77 3.97 12.60 15.97
N GLN A 78 3.21 12.38 17.04
CA GLN A 78 2.87 11.02 17.51
C GLN A 78 2.06 10.22 16.48
N GLY A 79 1.18 10.88 15.73
CA GLY A 79 0.41 10.24 14.66
C GLY A 79 1.29 9.71 13.53
N GLU A 80 2.43 10.34 13.24
CA GLU A 80 3.38 9.81 12.25
C GLU A 80 3.97 8.49 12.73
N LEU A 81 4.41 8.41 13.98
CA LEU A 81 4.94 7.18 14.55
C LEU A 81 3.90 6.05 14.44
N TRP A 82 2.65 6.29 14.83
CA TRP A 82 1.59 5.30 14.70
C TRP A 82 1.34 4.87 13.25
N GLY A 83 1.22 5.84 12.33
CA GLY A 83 1.00 5.56 10.91
C GLY A 83 2.13 4.77 10.29
N TRP A 84 3.38 5.14 10.54
CA TRP A 84 4.56 4.45 10.02
C TRP A 84 4.75 3.07 10.66
N THR A 85 4.49 2.91 11.96
CA THR A 85 4.48 1.59 12.61
C THR A 85 3.43 0.67 11.97
N CYS A 86 2.20 1.15 11.74
CA CYS A 86 1.17 0.39 11.04
C CYS A 86 1.60 0.03 9.61
N PHE A 87 2.20 0.96 8.87
CA PHE A 87 2.71 0.73 7.53
C PHE A 87 3.77 -0.39 7.49
N TYR A 88 4.80 -0.32 8.33
CA TYR A 88 5.88 -1.31 8.30
C TYR A 88 5.45 -2.68 8.88
N ALA A 89 4.54 -2.70 9.86
CA ALA A 89 3.90 -3.94 10.30
C ALA A 89 3.10 -4.59 9.17
N ALA A 90 2.34 -3.78 8.42
CA ALA A 90 1.60 -4.24 7.25
C ALA A 90 2.53 -4.74 6.15
N VAL A 91 3.61 -4.03 5.81
CA VAL A 91 4.61 -4.45 4.82
C VAL A 91 5.27 -5.77 5.20
N THR A 92 5.66 -5.94 6.47
CA THR A 92 6.17 -7.22 6.98
C THR A 92 5.13 -8.34 6.78
N SER A 93 3.87 -8.03 7.09
CA SER A 93 2.75 -8.97 6.97
C SER A 93 2.42 -9.31 5.52
N VAL A 94 2.59 -8.37 4.56
CA VAL A 94 2.49 -8.64 3.11
C VAL A 94 3.51 -9.71 2.73
N GLY A 95 4.75 -9.59 3.18
CA GLY A 95 5.79 -10.57 2.87
C GLY A 95 5.40 -12.00 3.27
N PHE A 96 4.87 -12.17 4.49
CA PHE A 96 4.39 -13.48 4.96
C PHE A 96 3.10 -13.94 4.26
N GLY A 97 2.10 -13.07 4.18
CA GLY A 97 0.79 -13.40 3.61
C GLY A 97 0.85 -13.71 2.12
N SER A 98 1.65 -12.95 1.37
CA SER A 98 1.91 -13.17 -0.05
C SER A 98 2.70 -14.47 -0.27
N SER A 99 3.73 -14.73 0.53
CA SER A 99 4.45 -16.00 0.48
C SER A 99 3.52 -17.20 0.72
N TYR A 100 2.66 -17.11 1.75
CA TYR A 100 1.68 -18.16 2.06
C TYR A 100 0.69 -18.39 0.91
N TYR A 101 0.17 -17.32 0.32
CA TYR A 101 -0.69 -17.40 -0.86
C TYR A 101 0.00 -18.11 -2.03
N HIS A 102 1.27 -17.81 -2.30
CA HIS A 102 2.01 -18.37 -3.43
C HIS A 102 2.39 -19.84 -3.27
N LEU A 103 2.46 -20.37 -2.05
CA LEU A 103 2.65 -21.81 -1.80
C LEU A 103 1.47 -22.64 -2.34
N GLY A 104 0.26 -22.11 -2.29
CA GLY A 104 -0.96 -22.78 -2.76
C GLY A 104 -2.01 -21.76 -3.20
N PRO A 105 -1.88 -21.19 -4.42
CA PRO A 105 -2.71 -20.07 -4.85
C PRO A 105 -4.20 -20.41 -4.88
N ASN A 106 -4.98 -19.70 -4.08
CA ASN A 106 -6.45 -19.75 -4.06
C ASN A 106 -7.00 -18.52 -3.33
N ASP A 107 -8.33 -18.35 -3.36
CA ASP A 107 -9.02 -17.22 -2.71
C ASP A 107 -8.81 -17.15 -1.18
N ASN A 108 -8.69 -18.29 -0.48
CA ASN A 108 -8.43 -18.29 0.96
C ASN A 108 -7.02 -17.76 1.29
N GLY A 109 -6.03 -18.17 0.50
CA GLY A 109 -4.66 -17.66 0.62
C GLY A 109 -4.56 -16.18 0.26
N LEU A 110 -5.26 -15.76 -0.81
CA LEU A 110 -5.20 -14.40 -1.35
C LEU A 110 -5.71 -13.33 -0.37
N VAL A 111 -6.61 -13.68 0.56
CA VAL A 111 -7.02 -12.76 1.64
C VAL A 111 -5.83 -12.32 2.48
N TRP A 112 -4.91 -13.25 2.76
CA TRP A 112 -3.72 -12.98 3.58
C TRP A 112 -2.68 -12.11 2.87
N ASP A 113 -2.71 -12.05 1.54
CA ASP A 113 -1.91 -11.12 0.74
C ASP A 113 -2.57 -9.72 0.69
N ARG A 114 -3.88 -9.67 0.41
CA ARG A 114 -4.64 -8.43 0.23
C ARG A 114 -4.85 -7.62 1.50
N LEU A 115 -5.19 -8.28 2.59
CA LEU A 115 -5.48 -7.63 3.86
C LEU A 115 -4.30 -6.75 4.30
N PRO A 116 -3.07 -7.25 4.48
CA PRO A 116 -1.96 -6.40 4.88
C PRO A 116 -1.60 -5.36 3.81
N MET A 117 -1.75 -5.66 2.53
CA MET A 117 -1.52 -4.67 1.47
C MET A 117 -2.47 -3.47 1.59
N SER A 118 -3.77 -3.73 1.86
CA SER A 118 -4.78 -2.68 2.07
C SER A 118 -4.48 -1.83 3.31
N VAL A 119 -3.98 -2.44 4.40
CA VAL A 119 -3.55 -1.73 5.61
C VAL A 119 -2.35 -0.83 5.32
N ALA A 120 -1.39 -1.28 4.51
CA ALA A 120 -0.24 -0.48 4.13
C ALA A 120 -0.68 0.78 3.35
N PHE A 121 -1.57 0.64 2.37
CA PHE A 121 -2.12 1.78 1.63
C PHE A 121 -2.89 2.76 2.52
N ALA A 122 -3.75 2.25 3.41
CA ALA A 122 -4.50 3.08 4.35
C ALA A 122 -3.58 3.84 5.32
N SER A 123 -2.50 3.20 5.76
CA SER A 123 -1.49 3.82 6.63
C SER A 123 -0.77 4.97 5.92
N LEU A 124 -0.33 4.77 4.66
CA LEU A 124 0.28 5.84 3.86
C LEU A 124 -0.68 7.01 3.58
N MET A 125 -1.95 6.71 3.35
CA MET A 125 -2.99 7.73 3.18
C MET A 125 -3.11 8.59 4.45
N ALA A 126 -3.23 7.95 5.62
CA ALA A 126 -3.33 8.65 6.90
C ALA A 126 -2.08 9.51 7.18
N ILE A 127 -0.88 8.98 6.91
CA ILE A 127 0.38 9.73 7.03
C ILE A 127 0.36 10.99 6.18
N LEU A 128 -0.07 10.91 4.91
CA LEU A 128 -0.11 12.10 4.05
C LEU A 128 -1.16 13.12 4.51
N ILE A 129 -2.28 12.68 5.08
CA ILE A 129 -3.26 13.60 5.70
C ILE A 129 -2.61 14.33 6.88
N ILE A 130 -1.85 13.63 7.73
CA ILE A 130 -1.09 14.22 8.85
C ILE A 130 -0.07 15.24 8.33
N GLU A 131 0.72 14.86 7.34
CA GLU A 131 1.86 15.67 6.87
C GLU A 131 1.45 16.85 5.98
N ARG A 132 0.27 16.82 5.35
CA ARG A 132 -0.10 17.79 4.30
C ARG A 132 -1.44 18.50 4.47
N ILE A 133 -2.35 17.97 5.28
CA ILE A 133 -3.69 18.52 5.46
C ILE A 133 -3.86 19.05 6.88
N ASP A 134 -3.87 18.15 7.86
CA ASP A 134 -4.13 18.48 9.25
C ASP A 134 -3.68 17.34 10.16
N VAL A 135 -2.89 17.68 11.18
CA VAL A 135 -2.29 16.71 12.10
C VAL A 135 -3.34 15.93 12.87
N LYS A 136 -4.38 16.62 13.38
CA LYS A 136 -5.40 16.04 14.24
C LYS A 136 -6.34 15.15 13.44
N ILE A 137 -6.84 15.65 12.31
CA ILE A 137 -7.69 14.88 11.40
C ILE A 137 -6.92 13.66 10.88
N GLY A 138 -5.66 13.85 10.46
CA GLY A 138 -4.81 12.77 9.99
C GLY A 138 -4.60 11.68 11.04
N THR A 139 -4.28 12.06 12.27
CA THR A 139 -4.07 11.11 13.37
C THR A 139 -5.35 10.34 13.71
N ILE A 140 -6.50 11.03 13.78
CA ILE A 140 -7.81 10.40 13.99
C ILE A 140 -8.18 9.48 12.82
N SER A 141 -7.74 9.80 11.59
CA SER A 141 -8.06 9.03 10.39
C SER A 141 -7.36 7.68 10.28
N ILE A 142 -6.26 7.44 11.02
CA ILE A 142 -5.51 6.18 10.98
C ILE A 142 -6.42 4.98 11.23
N PHE A 143 -7.15 4.99 12.35
CA PHE A 143 -8.03 3.88 12.73
C PHE A 143 -9.17 3.63 11.72
N PRO A 144 -10.02 4.61 11.35
CA PRO A 144 -11.11 4.37 10.42
C PRO A 144 -10.64 3.99 9.01
N LEU A 145 -9.52 4.55 8.52
CA LEU A 145 -8.98 4.17 7.21
C LEU A 145 -8.48 2.73 7.19
N ILE A 146 -7.73 2.31 8.23
CA ILE A 146 -7.26 0.93 8.35
C ILE A 146 -8.45 -0.03 8.49
N MET A 147 -9.44 0.31 9.32
CA MET A 147 -10.62 -0.53 9.49
C MET A 147 -11.41 -0.67 8.19
N ALA A 148 -11.61 0.42 7.45
CA ALA A 148 -12.27 0.39 6.15
C ALA A 148 -11.51 -0.49 5.15
N ALA A 149 -10.17 -0.40 5.13
CA ALA A 149 -9.32 -1.24 4.29
C ALA A 149 -9.43 -2.73 4.64
N MET A 150 -9.38 -3.08 5.93
CA MET A 150 -9.56 -4.46 6.39
C MET A 150 -10.96 -5.00 6.06
N ILE A 151 -12.02 -4.21 6.33
CA ILE A 151 -13.40 -4.57 6.01
C ILE A 151 -13.54 -4.80 4.50
N SER A 152 -12.91 -3.98 3.65
CA SER A 152 -12.98 -4.16 2.19
C SER A 152 -12.45 -5.51 1.73
N SER A 153 -11.34 -5.98 2.34
CA SER A 153 -10.72 -7.27 2.03
C SER A 153 -11.55 -8.45 2.56
N VAL A 154 -12.08 -8.34 3.78
CA VAL A 154 -12.94 -9.37 4.39
C VAL A 154 -14.28 -9.46 3.65
N TYR A 155 -14.87 -8.33 3.27
CA TYR A 155 -16.10 -8.25 2.50
C TYR A 155 -15.96 -9.01 1.18
N TRP A 156 -14.87 -8.79 0.46
CA TRP A 156 -14.59 -9.54 -0.77
C TRP A 156 -14.61 -11.05 -0.53
N ARG A 157 -13.99 -11.54 0.55
CA ARG A 157 -13.95 -12.98 0.84
C ARG A 157 -15.33 -13.56 1.15
N LEU A 158 -16.14 -12.83 1.92
CA LEU A 158 -17.44 -13.30 2.40
C LEU A 158 -18.54 -13.21 1.33
N PHE A 159 -18.53 -12.14 0.53
CA PHE A 159 -19.59 -11.83 -0.42
C PHE A 159 -19.18 -12.05 -1.88
N GLY A 160 -17.91 -12.37 -2.14
CA GLY A 160 -17.39 -12.64 -3.48
C GLY A 160 -17.26 -11.41 -4.37
N ASP A 161 -17.30 -10.20 -3.80
CA ASP A 161 -17.27 -8.95 -4.57
C ASP A 161 -15.99 -8.15 -4.29
N ILE A 162 -15.12 -8.05 -5.29
CA ILE A 162 -13.80 -7.41 -5.16
C ILE A 162 -13.86 -5.87 -5.21
N ARG A 163 -14.99 -5.28 -5.63
CA ARG A 163 -15.10 -3.83 -5.88
C ARG A 163 -14.68 -2.95 -4.69
N PRO A 164 -15.07 -3.23 -3.43
CA PRO A 164 -14.63 -2.41 -2.30
C PRO A 164 -13.11 -2.41 -2.12
N TYR A 165 -12.47 -3.57 -2.27
CA TYR A 165 -11.02 -3.69 -2.21
C TYR A 165 -10.35 -2.90 -3.35
N LEU A 166 -10.82 -3.07 -4.59
CA LEU A 166 -10.30 -2.32 -5.75
C LEU A 166 -10.46 -0.82 -5.58
N LEU A 167 -11.56 -0.37 -4.99
CA LEU A 167 -11.79 1.05 -4.70
C LEU A 167 -10.74 1.58 -3.72
N VAL A 168 -10.57 0.93 -2.56
CA VAL A 168 -9.57 1.34 -1.55
C VAL A 168 -8.18 1.42 -2.16
N GLN A 169 -7.81 0.40 -2.95
CA GLN A 169 -6.51 0.33 -3.60
C GLN A 169 -6.34 1.43 -4.66
N THR A 170 -7.29 1.57 -5.58
CA THR A 170 -7.22 2.54 -6.68
C THR A 170 -7.22 3.98 -6.17
N VAL A 171 -8.12 4.30 -5.24
CA VAL A 171 -8.17 5.63 -4.62
C VAL A 171 -6.85 5.95 -3.93
N SER A 172 -6.28 5.00 -3.18
CA SER A 172 -4.98 5.20 -2.52
C SER A 172 -3.86 5.45 -3.52
N CYS A 173 -3.78 4.64 -4.57
CA CYS A 173 -2.73 4.75 -5.59
C CYS A 173 -2.80 6.06 -6.39
N MET A 174 -3.99 6.64 -6.55
CA MET A 174 -4.16 7.95 -7.22
C MET A 174 -3.98 9.12 -6.26
N ALA A 175 -4.55 9.04 -5.06
CA ALA A 175 -4.55 10.15 -4.11
C ALA A 175 -3.16 10.39 -3.49
N ILE A 176 -2.37 9.34 -3.21
CA ILE A 176 -1.00 9.49 -2.68
C ILE A 176 -0.12 10.40 -3.56
N PRO A 177 0.12 10.12 -4.86
CA PRO A 177 0.93 10.99 -5.70
C PRO A 177 0.29 12.35 -5.93
N LEU A 178 -1.05 12.42 -6.04
CA LEU A 178 -1.75 13.68 -6.24
C LEU A 178 -1.58 14.62 -5.04
N MET A 179 -1.75 14.12 -3.82
CA MET A 179 -1.47 14.88 -2.61
C MET A 179 0.01 15.24 -2.49
N ALA A 180 0.92 14.33 -2.91
CA ALA A 180 2.35 14.60 -2.89
C ALA A 180 2.77 15.73 -3.84
N LEU A 181 2.06 15.89 -4.98
CA LEU A 181 2.26 16.95 -5.96
C LEU A 181 1.58 18.27 -5.59
N LEU A 182 0.31 18.21 -5.19
CA LEU A 182 -0.54 19.40 -5.06
C LEU A 182 -0.48 20.05 -3.68
N LEU A 183 -0.22 19.27 -2.63
CA LEU A 183 -0.22 19.77 -1.27
C LEU A 183 1.21 19.99 -0.80
N PRO A 184 1.49 21.12 -0.14
CA PRO A 184 2.87 21.51 0.10
C PRO A 184 3.43 20.70 1.29
N PRO A 185 4.66 20.17 1.21
CA PRO A 185 5.18 19.22 2.19
C PRO A 185 5.59 19.87 3.53
N MET A 186 5.53 19.10 4.62
CA MET A 186 6.10 19.46 5.93
C MET A 186 7.60 19.14 6.03
N TYR A 187 8.05 18.13 5.30
CA TYR A 187 9.41 17.58 5.33
C TYR A 187 10.13 17.77 4.00
N THR A 188 11.47 17.83 4.06
CA THR A 188 12.32 17.74 2.87
C THR A 188 12.18 16.37 2.17
N HIS A 189 12.73 16.24 0.97
CA HIS A 189 12.71 14.98 0.20
C HIS A 189 11.31 14.47 -0.21
N SER A 190 10.32 15.36 -0.25
CA SER A 190 8.95 15.04 -0.71
C SER A 190 8.88 14.38 -2.09
N THR A 191 9.87 14.58 -2.96
CA THR A 191 9.95 13.95 -4.29
C THR A 191 10.02 12.42 -4.22
N TYR A 192 10.49 11.86 -3.11
CA TYR A 192 10.56 10.40 -2.91
C TYR A 192 9.18 9.75 -2.88
N TRP A 193 8.13 10.46 -2.45
CA TRP A 193 6.75 9.98 -2.55
C TRP A 193 6.36 9.70 -4.01
N LEU A 194 6.84 10.52 -4.95
CA LEU A 194 6.56 10.36 -6.39
C LEU A 194 7.38 9.22 -6.98
N TRP A 195 8.65 9.10 -6.60
CA TRP A 195 9.48 7.97 -7.00
C TRP A 195 8.89 6.65 -6.51
N ALA A 196 8.49 6.58 -5.25
CA ALA A 196 7.81 5.41 -4.68
C ALA A 196 6.48 5.14 -5.40
N ALA A 197 5.66 6.16 -5.65
CA ALA A 197 4.40 6.00 -6.35
C ALA A 197 4.55 5.42 -7.76
N GLY A 198 5.66 5.66 -8.46
CA GLY A 198 5.93 5.09 -9.78
C GLY A 198 6.12 3.56 -9.81
N PHE A 199 6.56 2.97 -8.71
CA PHE A 199 6.84 1.53 -8.64
C PHE A 199 5.58 0.67 -8.54
N TYR A 200 4.48 1.20 -8.01
CA TYR A 200 3.23 0.44 -7.91
C TYR A 200 2.56 0.21 -9.29
N PRO A 201 2.36 1.24 -10.15
CA PRO A 201 1.93 1.03 -11.53
C PRO A 201 2.87 0.12 -12.31
N LEU A 202 4.19 0.23 -12.12
CA LEU A 202 5.16 -0.68 -12.73
C LEU A 202 4.89 -2.13 -12.31
N ALA A 203 4.65 -2.38 -11.03
CA ALA A 203 4.31 -3.72 -10.54
C ALA A 203 3.01 -4.25 -11.18
N MET A 204 1.97 -3.42 -11.32
CA MET A 204 0.71 -3.81 -11.98
C MET A 204 0.89 -4.13 -13.47
N LEU A 205 1.77 -3.39 -14.16
CA LEU A 205 2.13 -3.69 -15.55
C LEU A 205 2.85 -5.03 -15.66
N GLN A 206 3.79 -5.31 -14.75
CA GLN A 206 4.52 -6.57 -14.70
C GLN A 206 3.60 -7.76 -14.37
N GLU A 207 2.64 -7.59 -13.47
CA GLU A 207 1.59 -8.58 -13.18
C GLU A 207 0.73 -8.87 -14.41
N THR A 208 0.31 -7.84 -15.13
CA THR A 208 -0.51 -7.99 -16.35
C THR A 208 0.29 -8.68 -17.46
N ALA A 209 1.59 -8.39 -17.54
CA ALA A 209 2.51 -8.93 -18.53
C ALA A 209 3.23 -10.22 -18.06
N ASP A 210 2.72 -10.93 -17.05
CA ASP A 210 3.42 -12.03 -16.37
C ASP A 210 4.03 -13.06 -17.34
N ARG A 211 3.18 -13.61 -18.23
CA ARG A 211 3.59 -14.60 -19.24
C ARG A 211 4.47 -14.02 -20.33
N LEU A 212 4.22 -12.78 -20.74
CA LEU A 212 5.01 -12.10 -21.77
C LEU A 212 6.45 -11.88 -21.29
N ILE A 213 6.60 -11.37 -20.07
CA ILE A 213 7.90 -11.19 -19.43
C ILE A 213 8.58 -12.55 -19.25
N TYR A 214 7.86 -13.55 -18.77
CA TYR A 214 8.43 -14.88 -18.57
C TYR A 214 8.96 -15.48 -19.88
N ALA A 215 8.24 -15.33 -20.99
CA ALA A 215 8.72 -15.75 -22.31
C ALA A 215 9.92 -14.92 -22.77
N ALA A 216 9.87 -13.59 -22.61
CA ALA A 216 10.93 -12.67 -23.03
C ALA A 216 12.24 -12.85 -22.24
N THR A 217 12.17 -13.32 -20.99
CA THR A 217 13.34 -13.62 -20.16
C THR A 217 13.82 -15.07 -20.32
N PHE A 218 13.42 -15.77 -21.39
CA PHE A 218 13.74 -17.18 -21.62
C PHE A 218 13.36 -18.09 -20.44
N HIS A 219 12.21 -17.83 -19.83
CA HIS A 219 11.67 -18.56 -18.68
C HIS A 219 12.59 -18.49 -17.45
N THR A 220 13.42 -17.45 -17.31
CA THR A 220 14.27 -17.28 -16.12
C THR A 220 13.52 -16.60 -14.97
N VAL A 221 12.80 -15.52 -15.25
CA VAL A 221 12.04 -14.72 -14.25
C VAL A 221 10.71 -14.27 -14.84
N SER A 222 9.61 -14.45 -14.10
CA SER A 222 8.27 -14.04 -14.54
C SER A 222 7.94 -12.59 -14.20
N GLY A 223 6.92 -12.03 -14.86
CA GLY A 223 6.46 -10.69 -14.52
C GLY A 223 5.89 -10.62 -13.11
N HIS A 224 5.26 -11.68 -12.60
CA HIS A 224 4.76 -11.73 -11.22
C HIS A 224 5.89 -11.76 -10.19
N THR A 225 7.01 -12.41 -10.47
CA THR A 225 8.23 -12.32 -9.64
C THR A 225 8.75 -10.87 -9.63
N LEU A 226 8.83 -10.23 -10.81
CA LEU A 226 9.26 -8.82 -10.89
C LEU A 226 8.29 -7.85 -10.21
N LYS A 227 6.98 -8.13 -10.24
CA LYS A 227 5.95 -7.35 -9.55
C LYS A 227 6.28 -7.22 -8.06
N HIS A 228 6.61 -8.32 -7.38
CA HIS A 228 6.96 -8.29 -5.96
C HIS A 228 8.19 -7.42 -5.70
N LEU A 229 9.24 -7.59 -6.50
CA LEU A 229 10.47 -6.81 -6.36
C LEU A 229 10.24 -5.31 -6.60
N SER A 230 9.47 -4.96 -7.64
CA SER A 230 9.09 -3.56 -7.92
C SER A 230 8.24 -2.98 -6.80
N ALA A 231 7.23 -3.72 -6.32
CA ALA A 231 6.38 -3.25 -5.22
C ALA A 231 7.16 -3.10 -3.91
N ALA A 232 8.19 -3.93 -3.65
CA ALA A 232 9.08 -3.80 -2.50
C ALA A 232 9.97 -2.54 -2.54
N MET A 233 10.15 -1.92 -3.72
CA MET A 233 10.84 -0.64 -3.81
C MET A 233 10.05 0.50 -3.17
N VAL A 234 8.71 0.40 -3.06
CA VAL A 234 7.87 1.42 -2.41
C VAL A 234 8.28 1.62 -0.95
N PRO A 235 8.22 0.61 -0.05
CA PRO A 235 8.67 0.79 1.32
C PRO A 235 10.18 1.08 1.42
N LEU A 236 11.01 0.56 0.52
CA LEU A 236 12.46 0.85 0.54
C LEU A 236 12.73 2.35 0.31
N ILE A 237 12.16 2.93 -0.75
CA ILE A 237 12.34 4.35 -1.08
C ILE A 237 11.80 5.23 0.04
N LEU A 238 10.64 4.89 0.60
CA LEU A 238 10.08 5.61 1.74
C LEU A 238 10.96 5.48 2.99
N THR A 239 11.58 4.32 3.23
CA THR A 239 12.55 4.14 4.32
C THR A 239 13.76 5.07 4.14
N VAL A 240 14.31 5.16 2.92
CA VAL A 240 15.43 6.07 2.60
C VAL A 240 15.01 7.53 2.75
N MET A 241 13.79 7.89 2.32
CA MET A 241 13.23 9.22 2.52
C MET A 241 13.18 9.57 4.00
N LEU A 242 12.63 8.69 4.84
CA LEU A 242 12.52 8.89 6.28
C LEU A 242 13.89 9.04 6.95
N ALA A 243 14.90 8.29 6.51
CA ALA A 243 16.26 8.38 7.04
C ALA A 243 16.97 9.69 6.67
N LYS A 244 16.61 10.31 5.54
CA LYS A 244 17.27 11.53 5.02
C LYS A 244 16.49 12.82 5.27
N ARG A 245 15.20 12.72 5.59
CA ARG A 245 14.33 13.89 5.71
C ARG A 245 14.67 14.73 6.95
N SER A 246 14.36 16.00 6.83
CA SER A 246 14.41 17.01 7.88
C SER A 246 13.16 17.88 7.82
N VAL A 247 12.82 18.53 8.92
CA VAL A 247 11.63 19.37 9.03
C VAL A 247 11.87 20.75 8.43
N TYR A 248 10.92 21.31 7.67
CA TYR A 248 10.90 22.74 7.36
C TYR A 248 10.45 23.52 8.61
N LEU A 249 11.40 24.19 9.29
CA LEU A 249 11.21 24.81 10.62
C LEU A 249 9.97 25.72 10.72
N GLU A 250 9.70 26.54 9.70
CA GLU A 250 8.57 27.47 9.67
C GLU A 250 7.20 26.77 9.71
N ARG A 251 7.11 25.56 9.14
CA ARG A 251 5.83 24.83 9.02
C ARG A 251 5.48 24.01 10.25
N LEU A 252 6.49 23.53 10.97
CA LEU A 252 6.26 22.79 12.21
C LEU A 252 5.67 23.68 13.31
N ALA A 253 6.09 24.95 13.37
CA ALA A 253 5.54 25.93 14.30
C ALA A 253 4.03 26.12 14.08
N HIS A 254 3.61 26.23 12.81
CA HIS A 254 2.19 26.30 12.47
C HIS A 254 1.43 25.00 12.80
N ALA A 255 2.00 23.83 12.49
CA ALA A 255 1.35 22.55 12.74
C ALA A 255 1.15 22.22 14.23
N LYS A 256 2.04 22.69 15.12
CA LYS A 256 1.91 22.50 16.58
C LYS A 256 0.95 23.50 17.24
N SER A 257 0.62 24.59 16.55
CA SER A 257 -0.27 25.65 17.04
C SER A 257 -1.74 25.46 16.65
N ALA A 258 -2.03 24.51 15.75
CA ALA A 258 -3.35 24.20 15.21
C ALA A 258 -3.97 22.96 15.88
#